data_AF-A0AAX2ZC77-F1
#
_entry.id   AF-A0AAX2ZC77-F1
#
_cell.length_a   1.000
_cell.length_b   1.000
_cell.length_c   1.000
_cell.angle_alpha   90.00
_cell.angle_beta   90.00
_cell.angle_gamma   90.00
#
_symmetry.space_group_name_H-M   'P 1'
#
loop_
_entity.id
_entity.type
_entity.pdbx_description
1 polymer ?
#
loop_
_entity_poly.entity_id
_entity_poly.type
_entity_poly.pdbx_seq_one_letter_code
_entity_poly.pdbx_strand_id
1 'polypeptide(L)'
;MMNKKLSIFAIVLIVVGLIGTVWSGFFSMPYFINKLQDFDEQVNMENTIYEKNIDVEELNINTNYVNTKIVKSNTNKIVVKSRGLYENTDIQVRDNDKILSVKEVDKNLSMSKIKGVDDFTSKILENVFSNHTNMITIYVPKDINLKVISKSGSLTIENDIFLNEFSFETYSGHLSLPNEVKNLNKLSISSQNYVSLQLGEILGIKEVDIYSNDVYIESDKYNLEDIEKYLPNKVNIKSNNLDNININIESNLPISKNLTIDGYKSEVNLNLPLDRYKFIFDIKAYENIDLNEFLQKDFDDEKDYDLKEFKKTINKDLKNEYKVNIQATNIYFN
;
A
#
# COMPACT_ATOMS: atom_id res chain seq x y z
N MET A 1 -42.00 -23.89 33.86
CA MET A 1 -42.16 -23.35 32.49
C MET A 1 -40.79 -22.94 31.99
N MET A 2 -40.20 -23.69 31.06
CA MET A 2 -38.93 -23.33 30.43
C MET A 2 -39.15 -22.04 29.62
N ASN A 3 -38.36 -21.01 29.88
CA ASN A 3 -38.53 -19.68 29.31
C ASN A 3 -38.29 -19.76 27.80
N LYS A 4 -39.37 -19.79 27.00
CA LYS A 4 -39.34 -20.02 25.53
C LYS A 4 -38.34 -19.12 24.79
N LYS A 5 -38.00 -17.95 25.35
CA LYS A 5 -37.00 -17.03 24.82
C LYS A 5 -35.57 -17.60 24.84
N LEU A 6 -35.21 -18.40 25.86
CA LEU A 6 -33.87 -18.98 25.99
C LEU A 6 -33.65 -20.14 25.00
N SER A 7 -34.69 -20.94 24.76
CA SER A 7 -34.62 -22.07 23.81
C SER A 7 -34.55 -21.64 22.35
N ILE A 8 -35.20 -20.54 21.98
CA ILE A 8 -35.08 -19.97 20.62
C ILE A 8 -33.66 -19.42 20.41
N PHE A 9 -33.07 -18.76 21.41
CA PHE A 9 -31.69 -18.25 21.36
C PHE A 9 -30.64 -19.36 21.18
N ALA A 10 -30.81 -20.48 21.88
CA ALA A 10 -29.91 -21.62 21.76
C ALA A 10 -29.99 -22.30 20.38
N ILE A 11 -31.19 -22.35 19.77
CA ILE A 11 -31.37 -22.90 18.41
C ILE A 11 -30.74 -21.98 17.36
N VAL A 12 -30.80 -20.65 17.54
CA VAL A 12 -30.15 -19.68 16.64
C VAL A 12 -28.62 -19.80 16.70
N LEU A 13 -28.03 -19.96 17.87
CA LEU A 13 -26.58 -20.17 18.00
C LEU A 13 -26.10 -21.51 17.40
N ILE A 14 -26.93 -22.55 17.43
CA ILE A 14 -26.59 -23.87 16.84
C ILE A 14 -26.72 -23.85 15.30
N VAL A 15 -27.62 -23.05 14.72
CA VAL A 15 -27.76 -22.91 13.26
C VAL A 15 -26.74 -21.94 12.65
N VAL A 16 -26.15 -21.05 13.46
CA VAL A 16 -25.14 -20.05 13.05
C VAL A 16 -23.69 -20.57 13.26
N GLY A 17 -23.52 -21.87 13.50
CA GLY A 17 -22.25 -22.53 13.82
C GLY A 17 -21.21 -22.62 12.70
N LEU A 18 -21.32 -21.89 11.59
CA LEU A 18 -20.28 -21.84 10.56
C LEU A 18 -20.16 -20.41 10.03
N ILE A 19 -18.93 -19.91 10.06
CA ILE A 19 -18.44 -18.53 9.82
C ILE A 19 -18.99 -17.82 8.55
N GLY A 20 -19.77 -18.48 7.70
CA GLY A 20 -20.45 -17.90 6.53
C GLY A 20 -21.94 -17.54 6.68
N THR A 21 -22.66 -18.01 7.71
CA THR A 21 -24.15 -17.86 7.79
C THR A 21 -24.64 -16.75 8.72
N VAL A 22 -23.76 -16.05 9.45
CA VAL A 22 -24.13 -14.93 10.34
C VAL A 22 -24.85 -13.81 9.56
N TRP A 23 -24.55 -13.66 8.27
CA TRP A 23 -24.97 -12.51 7.47
C TRP A 23 -26.47 -12.48 7.14
N SER A 24 -27.09 -13.58 6.73
CA SER A 24 -28.51 -13.56 6.29
C SER A 24 -29.51 -13.57 7.45
N GLY A 25 -29.13 -14.13 8.61
CA GLY A 25 -29.96 -14.19 9.81
C GLY A 25 -29.97 -12.90 10.64
N PHE A 26 -28.88 -12.13 10.66
CA PHE A 26 -28.80 -10.87 11.42
C PHE A 26 -29.60 -9.74 10.77
N PHE A 27 -29.48 -9.58 9.44
CA PHE A 27 -30.11 -8.47 8.70
C PHE A 27 -31.63 -8.65 8.49
N SER A 28 -32.22 -9.80 8.85
CA SER A 28 -33.64 -10.09 8.62
C SER A 28 -34.57 -9.77 9.79
N MET A 29 -34.06 -9.25 10.93
CA MET A 29 -34.90 -8.80 12.04
C MET A 29 -34.98 -7.27 12.15
N PRO A 30 -36.18 -6.67 12.33
CA PRO A 30 -36.36 -5.23 12.47
C PRO A 30 -35.55 -4.58 13.60
N TYR A 31 -35.32 -5.30 14.70
CA TYR A 31 -34.51 -4.83 15.82
C TYR A 31 -33.04 -4.59 15.44
N PHE A 32 -32.48 -5.42 14.57
CA PHE A 32 -31.08 -5.29 14.13
C PHE A 32 -30.94 -4.21 13.06
N ILE A 33 -31.95 -3.97 12.22
CA ILE A 33 -31.90 -2.92 11.18
C ILE A 33 -31.71 -1.53 11.82
N ASN A 34 -32.49 -1.18 12.84
CA ASN A 34 -32.34 0.12 13.51
C ASN A 34 -30.99 0.22 14.24
N LYS A 35 -30.56 -0.85 14.91
CA LYS A 35 -29.23 -0.89 15.56
C LYS A 35 -28.08 -0.77 14.56
N LEU A 36 -28.22 -1.36 13.37
CA LEU A 36 -27.22 -1.27 12.31
C LEU A 36 -27.07 0.17 11.81
N GLN A 37 -28.19 0.87 11.61
CA GLN A 37 -28.17 2.27 11.19
C GLN A 37 -27.52 3.17 12.25
N ASP A 38 -27.93 3.04 13.51
CA ASP A 38 -27.34 3.81 14.62
C ASP A 38 -25.83 3.52 14.76
N PHE A 39 -25.43 2.25 14.56
CA PHE A 39 -24.04 1.82 14.67
C PHE A 39 -23.19 2.33 13.50
N ASP A 40 -23.73 2.27 12.27
CA ASP A 40 -23.08 2.83 11.07
C ASP A 40 -22.88 4.34 11.21
N GLU A 41 -23.87 5.08 11.71
CA GLU A 41 -23.71 6.49 12.02
C GLU A 41 -22.59 6.73 13.04
N GLN A 42 -22.58 5.98 14.15
CA GLN A 42 -21.57 6.12 15.21
C GLN A 42 -20.14 5.84 14.76
N VAL A 43 -19.90 4.76 14.00
CA VAL A 43 -18.54 4.42 13.53
C VAL A 43 -18.04 5.41 12.47
N ASN A 44 -18.95 6.05 11.74
CA ASN A 44 -18.60 7.05 10.73
C ASN A 44 -18.42 8.46 11.31
N MET A 45 -18.80 8.72 12.56
CA MET A 45 -18.55 10.00 13.21
C MET A 45 -17.05 10.29 13.34
N GLU A 46 -16.61 11.39 12.73
CA GLU A 46 -15.25 11.89 12.88
C GLU A 46 -15.06 12.61 14.22
N ASN A 47 -14.07 12.19 14.99
CA ASN A 47 -13.67 12.82 16.24
C ASN A 47 -12.33 13.52 16.06
N THR A 48 -12.27 14.82 16.35
CA THR A 48 -11.01 15.57 16.35
C THR A 48 -10.24 15.25 17.64
N ILE A 49 -9.07 14.62 17.50
CA ILE A 49 -8.23 14.20 18.63
C ILE A 49 -7.02 15.13 18.83
N TYR A 50 -6.67 15.91 17.82
CA TYR A 50 -5.61 16.89 17.90
C TYR A 50 -5.87 18.05 16.93
N GLU A 51 -5.69 19.27 17.39
CA GLU A 51 -5.74 20.47 16.55
C GLU A 51 -4.79 21.52 17.13
N LYS A 52 -3.72 21.86 16.39
CA LYS A 52 -2.81 22.96 16.78
C LYS A 52 -2.25 23.68 15.56
N ASN A 53 -1.92 24.96 15.75
CA ASN A 53 -1.09 25.73 14.83
C ASN A 53 0.37 25.59 15.28
N ILE A 54 1.09 24.65 14.67
CA ILE A 54 2.49 24.37 14.94
C ILE A 54 3.23 24.20 13.61
N ASP A 55 4.52 24.51 13.63
CA ASP A 55 5.41 24.24 12.50
C ASP A 55 5.93 22.80 12.61
N VAL A 56 5.66 21.99 11.59
CA VAL A 56 6.06 20.58 11.53
C VAL A 56 6.79 20.36 10.22
N GLU A 57 7.96 19.72 10.33
CA GLU A 57 8.80 19.33 9.19
C GLU A 57 8.75 17.83 8.94
N GLU A 58 8.42 17.02 9.97
CA GLU A 58 8.33 15.56 9.89
C GLU A 58 7.08 15.03 10.59
N LEU A 59 6.35 14.14 9.92
CA LEU A 59 5.22 13.40 10.47
C LEU A 59 5.55 11.91 10.56
N ASN A 60 5.55 11.40 11.79
CA ASN A 60 5.80 10.01 12.12
C ASN A 60 4.51 9.32 12.50
N ILE A 61 4.12 8.29 11.75
CA ILE A 61 2.88 7.54 11.97
C ILE A 61 3.22 6.10 12.27
N ASN A 62 2.67 5.56 13.35
CA ASN A 62 2.86 4.16 13.73
C ASN A 62 1.49 3.54 14.05
N THR A 63 0.99 2.71 13.14
CA THR A 63 -0.29 2.00 13.31
C THR A 63 -0.10 0.49 13.21
N ASN A 64 -1.04 -0.26 13.76
CA ASN A 64 -1.12 -1.71 13.52
C ASN A 64 -2.11 -1.98 12.40
N TYR A 65 -3.38 -1.62 12.61
CA TYR A 65 -4.47 -2.01 11.72
C TYR A 65 -5.30 -0.82 11.25
N VAL A 66 -5.10 0.35 11.86
CA VAL A 66 -5.87 1.55 11.52
C VAL A 66 -5.39 2.13 10.19
N ASN A 67 -6.34 2.32 9.27
CA ASN A 67 -6.08 3.00 8.00
C ASN A 67 -5.74 4.47 8.26
N THR A 68 -4.89 5.03 7.44
CA THR A 68 -4.43 6.41 7.57
C THR A 68 -4.65 7.14 6.26
N LYS A 69 -5.25 8.32 6.35
CA LYS A 69 -5.43 9.24 5.23
C LYS A 69 -4.74 10.56 5.55
N ILE A 70 -3.91 11.05 4.64
CA ILE A 70 -3.23 12.34 4.76
C ILE A 70 -3.72 13.27 3.66
N VAL A 71 -4.09 14.49 4.03
CA VAL A 71 -4.70 15.48 3.15
C VAL A 71 -4.02 16.83 3.33
N LYS A 72 -3.81 17.56 2.24
CA LYS A 72 -3.31 18.95 2.32
C LYS A 72 -4.40 19.84 2.92
N SER A 73 -4.05 20.57 3.96
CA SER A 73 -4.95 21.51 4.65
C SER A 73 -4.85 22.89 4.02
N ASN A 74 -6.01 23.54 3.80
CA ASN A 74 -6.07 24.95 3.40
C ASN A 74 -5.94 25.91 4.61
N THR A 75 -5.85 25.37 5.82
CA THR A 75 -5.66 26.15 7.05
C THR A 75 -4.20 26.12 7.48
N ASN A 76 -3.82 26.93 8.46
CA ASN A 76 -2.47 26.89 9.06
C ASN A 76 -2.35 25.87 10.20
N LYS A 77 -3.40 25.08 10.46
CA LYS A 77 -3.43 24.12 11.57
C LYS A 77 -3.19 22.71 11.05
N ILE A 78 -2.52 21.92 11.87
CA ILE A 78 -2.53 20.47 11.76
C ILE A 78 -3.74 19.96 12.55
N VAL A 79 -4.53 19.12 11.89
CA VAL A 79 -5.71 18.49 12.47
C VAL A 79 -5.58 16.99 12.33
N VAL A 80 -5.73 16.26 13.43
CA VAL A 80 -5.85 14.80 13.42
C VAL A 80 -7.25 14.44 13.85
N LYS A 81 -7.93 13.66 13.01
CA LYS A 81 -9.24 13.09 13.31
C LYS A 81 -9.17 11.57 13.29
N SER A 82 -10.05 10.94 14.05
CA SER A 82 -10.23 9.49 14.01
C SER A 82 -11.71 9.12 13.91
N ARG A 83 -12.01 8.01 13.24
CA ARG A 83 -13.34 7.40 13.21
C ARG A 83 -13.23 5.88 13.19
N GLY A 84 -14.30 5.19 13.59
CA GLY A 84 -14.44 3.74 13.46
C GLY A 84 -13.38 2.90 14.19
N LEU A 85 -12.65 3.46 15.16
CA LEU A 85 -11.61 2.74 15.89
C LEU A 85 -12.20 1.55 16.67
N TYR A 86 -11.45 0.46 16.80
CA TYR A 86 -11.84 -0.63 17.68
C TYR A 86 -11.94 -0.15 19.13
N GLU A 87 -12.82 -0.77 19.92
CA GLU A 87 -13.02 -0.42 21.34
C GLU A 87 -11.68 -0.41 22.09
N ASN A 88 -10.81 -1.39 21.81
CA ASN A 88 -9.51 -1.58 22.42
C ASN A 88 -8.39 -0.75 21.77
N THR A 89 -8.69 0.17 20.86
CA THR A 89 -7.68 1.00 20.18
C THR A 89 -7.82 2.46 20.61
N ASP A 90 -6.68 3.11 20.87
CA ASP A 90 -6.58 4.55 21.07
C ASP A 90 -5.51 5.15 20.16
N ILE A 91 -5.60 6.46 19.90
CA ILE A 91 -4.62 7.19 19.09
C ILE A 91 -3.96 8.27 19.95
N GLN A 92 -2.63 8.18 20.10
CA GLN A 92 -1.84 9.18 20.78
C GLN A 92 -1.16 10.11 19.77
N VAL A 93 -1.30 11.42 19.99
CA VAL A 93 -0.62 12.45 19.19
C VAL A 93 0.33 13.23 20.08
N ARG A 94 1.60 13.34 19.66
CA ARG A 94 2.64 14.09 20.38
C ARG A 94 3.43 14.97 19.42
N ASP A 95 3.60 16.23 19.78
CA ASP A 95 4.49 17.17 19.08
C ASP A 95 5.78 17.39 19.89
N ASN A 96 6.93 17.27 19.25
CA ASN A 96 8.23 17.62 19.82
C ASN A 96 9.17 18.12 18.72
N ASP A 97 9.81 19.27 18.91
CA ASP A 97 10.87 19.80 18.02
C ASP A 97 10.55 19.69 16.52
N LYS A 98 9.40 20.22 16.09
CA LYS A 98 8.89 20.17 14.69
C LYS A 98 8.60 18.77 14.13
N ILE A 99 8.58 17.75 14.98
CA ILE A 99 8.15 16.40 14.64
C ILE A 99 6.79 16.15 15.27
N LEU A 100 5.81 15.75 14.46
CA LEU A 100 4.53 15.26 14.94
C LEU A 100 4.51 13.74 14.88
N SER A 101 4.19 13.08 16.00
CA SER A 101 4.06 11.64 16.08
C SER A 101 2.61 11.24 16.35
N VAL A 102 2.05 10.38 15.51
CA VAL A 102 0.70 9.81 15.63
C VAL A 102 0.83 8.30 15.80
N LYS A 103 0.38 7.75 16.93
CA LYS A 103 0.58 6.34 17.27
C LYS A 103 -0.71 5.66 17.70
N GLU A 104 -1.00 4.51 17.09
CA GLU A 104 -1.99 3.56 17.56
C GLU A 104 -1.47 2.85 18.83
N VAL A 105 -2.29 2.80 19.88
CA VAL A 105 -1.98 2.08 21.11
C VAL A 105 -3.15 1.21 21.53
N ASP A 106 -2.85 0.03 22.08
CA ASP A 106 -3.87 -0.83 22.66
C ASP A 106 -4.33 -0.24 24.00
N LYS A 107 -5.64 0.00 24.13
CA LYS A 107 -6.27 0.28 25.41
C LYS A 107 -6.24 -0.98 26.24
N ASN A 108 -5.90 -0.82 27.52
CA ASN A 108 -5.97 -1.91 28.49
C ASN A 108 -7.43 -2.16 28.89
N LEU A 109 -8.20 -2.76 27.99
CA LEU A 109 -9.54 -3.24 28.28
C LEU A 109 -9.40 -4.62 28.94
N SER A 110 -9.41 -4.65 30.27
CA SER A 110 -9.57 -5.90 31.01
C SER A 110 -10.77 -6.66 30.41
N MET A 111 -10.51 -7.85 29.85
CA MET A 111 -11.45 -8.77 29.17
C MET A 111 -12.91 -8.58 29.64
N SER A 112 -13.65 -7.66 29.00
CA SER A 112 -14.99 -7.30 29.46
C SER A 112 -15.92 -8.46 29.08
N LYS A 113 -16.28 -9.27 30.08
CA LYS A 113 -17.26 -10.37 29.91
C LYS A 113 -18.50 -9.82 29.23
N ILE A 114 -18.98 -10.50 28.18
CA ILE A 114 -20.23 -10.17 27.49
C ILE A 114 -21.36 -10.11 28.53
N LYS A 115 -21.92 -8.93 28.75
CA LYS A 115 -22.92 -8.66 29.81
C LYS A 115 -24.36 -8.97 29.36
N GLY A 116 -24.59 -9.19 28.06
CA GLY A 116 -25.90 -9.50 27.50
C GLY A 116 -25.90 -9.53 25.98
N VAL A 117 -27.09 -9.73 25.39
CA VAL A 117 -27.30 -9.80 23.93
C VAL A 117 -26.91 -8.50 23.24
N ASP A 118 -27.18 -7.36 23.87
CA ASP A 118 -26.86 -6.05 23.30
C ASP A 118 -25.36 -5.79 23.24
N ASP A 119 -24.64 -6.19 24.29
CA ASP A 119 -23.19 -6.11 24.38
C ASP A 119 -22.52 -7.07 23.39
N PHE A 120 -23.05 -8.29 23.26
CA PHE A 120 -22.62 -9.24 22.24
C PHE A 120 -22.81 -8.71 20.81
N THR A 121 -24.00 -8.17 20.53
CA THR A 121 -24.33 -7.62 19.22
C THR A 121 -23.41 -6.45 18.89
N SER A 122 -23.21 -5.52 19.82
CA SER A 122 -22.36 -4.35 19.62
C SER A 122 -20.91 -4.76 19.32
N LYS A 123 -20.36 -5.74 20.05
CA LYS A 123 -19.01 -6.27 19.78
C LYS A 123 -18.86 -6.96 18.43
N ILE A 124 -19.90 -7.63 17.93
CA ILE A 124 -19.90 -8.19 16.57
C ILE A 124 -19.91 -7.05 15.55
N LEU A 125 -20.81 -6.06 15.73
CA LEU A 125 -20.91 -4.91 14.84
C LEU A 125 -19.62 -4.10 14.83
N GLU A 126 -19.00 -3.85 15.98
CA GLU A 126 -17.67 -3.23 16.09
C GLU A 126 -16.64 -3.96 15.26
N ASN A 127 -16.48 -5.28 15.46
CA ASN A 127 -15.49 -6.04 14.69
C ASN A 127 -15.74 -5.99 13.17
N VAL A 128 -17.00 -6.00 12.74
CA VAL A 128 -17.35 -5.97 11.31
C VAL A 128 -17.12 -4.58 10.72
N PHE A 129 -17.65 -3.53 11.35
CA PHE A 129 -17.62 -2.18 10.81
C PHE A 129 -16.27 -1.50 11.02
N SER A 130 -15.61 -1.68 12.18
CA SER A 130 -14.27 -1.13 12.42
C SER A 130 -13.24 -1.67 11.44
N ASN A 131 -13.36 -2.93 10.99
CA ASN A 131 -12.49 -3.46 9.92
C ASN A 131 -12.56 -2.66 8.61
N HIS A 132 -13.66 -1.96 8.36
CA HIS A 132 -13.89 -1.20 7.12
C HIS A 132 -13.87 0.31 7.32
N THR A 133 -14.06 0.80 8.54
CA THR A 133 -14.25 2.23 8.83
C THR A 133 -13.14 2.83 9.66
N ASN A 134 -12.28 2.01 10.29
CA ASN A 134 -11.19 2.50 11.14
C ASN A 134 -10.24 3.39 10.34
N MET A 135 -10.21 4.68 10.66
CA MET A 135 -9.38 5.62 9.92
C MET A 135 -8.90 6.76 10.80
N ILE A 136 -7.64 7.12 10.62
CA ILE A 136 -7.06 8.39 11.05
C ILE A 136 -6.96 9.28 9.82
N THR A 137 -7.52 10.48 9.89
CA THR A 137 -7.35 11.51 8.86
C THR A 137 -6.48 12.62 9.40
N ILE A 138 -5.36 12.90 8.75
CA ILE A 138 -4.38 13.93 9.14
C ILE A 138 -4.37 15.02 8.08
N TYR A 139 -4.69 16.25 8.49
CA TYR A 139 -4.66 17.43 7.63
C TYR A 139 -3.37 18.20 7.90
N VAL A 140 -2.55 18.39 6.86
CA VAL A 140 -1.22 19.02 6.97
C VAL A 140 -1.15 20.30 6.14
N PRO A 141 -0.75 21.45 6.71
CA PRO A 141 -0.85 22.76 6.05
C PRO A 141 0.31 23.07 5.11
N LYS A 142 1.44 22.37 5.27
CA LYS A 142 2.67 22.56 4.50
C LYS A 142 3.21 21.21 4.06
N ASP A 143 4.14 21.24 3.12
CA ASP A 143 4.86 20.05 2.69
C ASP A 143 5.76 19.54 3.84
N ILE A 144 5.81 18.22 4.00
CA ILE A 144 6.44 17.56 5.14
C ILE A 144 7.21 16.30 4.72
N ASN A 145 8.19 15.91 5.52
CA ASN A 145 8.77 14.57 5.47
C ASN A 145 7.84 13.59 6.17
N LEU A 146 7.77 12.36 5.65
CA LEU A 146 6.86 11.35 6.15
C LEU A 146 7.60 10.08 6.51
N LYS A 147 7.32 9.54 7.70
CA LYS A 147 7.71 8.17 8.05
C LYS A 147 6.50 7.45 8.60
N VAL A 148 6.05 6.44 7.89
CA VAL A 148 4.86 5.67 8.25
C VAL A 148 5.25 4.21 8.42
N ILE A 149 4.94 3.66 9.58
CA ILE A 149 5.04 2.23 9.87
C ILE A 149 3.62 1.76 10.14
N SER A 150 3.12 0.82 9.33
CA SER A 150 1.82 0.20 9.58
C SER A 150 1.91 -1.30 9.44
N LYS A 151 1.44 -2.09 10.41
CA LYS A 151 1.46 -3.56 10.23
C LYS A 151 0.59 -3.96 9.03
N SER A 152 -0.67 -3.56 9.00
CA SER A 152 -1.63 -3.96 7.95
C SER A 152 -2.60 -2.87 7.53
N GLY A 153 -2.59 -1.69 8.18
CA GLY A 153 -3.44 -0.57 7.79
C GLY A 153 -3.01 0.01 6.44
N SER A 154 -3.98 0.44 5.64
CA SER A 154 -3.70 1.17 4.41
C SER A 154 -3.26 2.61 4.70
N LEU A 155 -2.43 3.17 3.83
CA LEU A 155 -2.04 4.57 3.82
C LEU A 155 -2.49 5.18 2.49
N THR A 156 -3.28 6.25 2.56
CA THR A 156 -3.69 7.03 1.40
C THR A 156 -3.24 8.48 1.57
N ILE A 157 -2.56 9.02 0.57
CA ILE A 157 -2.17 10.42 0.50
C ILE A 157 -2.94 11.05 -0.67
N GLU A 158 -3.81 12.03 -0.39
CA GLU A 158 -4.71 12.58 -1.43
C GLU A 158 -4.08 13.66 -2.30
N ASN A 159 -3.05 14.35 -1.79
CA ASN A 159 -2.43 15.50 -2.45
C ASN A 159 -0.92 15.46 -2.28
N ASP A 160 -0.19 16.14 -3.16
CA ASP A 160 1.24 16.36 -2.97
C ASP A 160 1.49 17.24 -1.72
N ILE A 161 2.00 16.57 -0.70
CA ILE A 161 2.36 17.11 0.61
C ILE A 161 3.81 16.80 0.96
N PHE A 162 4.62 16.37 -0.02
CA PHE A 162 5.97 15.89 0.23
C PHE A 162 6.99 17.02 0.23
N LEU A 163 7.84 17.05 1.25
CA LEU A 163 8.97 17.99 1.32
C LEU A 163 10.23 17.43 0.65
N ASN A 164 10.71 16.29 1.10
CA ASN A 164 11.98 15.72 0.65
C ASN A 164 11.99 14.18 0.64
N GLU A 165 11.58 13.57 1.77
CA GLU A 165 11.67 12.12 1.98
C GLU A 165 10.35 11.54 2.49
N PHE A 166 10.00 10.37 1.96
CA PHE A 166 8.89 9.56 2.43
C PHE A 166 9.32 8.10 2.57
N SER A 167 9.16 7.52 3.78
CA SER A 167 9.31 6.10 4.02
C SER A 167 8.00 5.45 4.47
N PHE A 168 7.62 4.34 3.85
CA PHE A 168 6.50 3.50 4.26
C PHE A 168 6.98 2.07 4.53
N GLU A 169 6.84 1.61 5.78
CA GLU A 169 7.14 0.24 6.19
C GLU A 169 5.84 -0.48 6.56
N THR A 170 5.63 -1.66 6.00
CA THR A 170 4.45 -2.45 6.29
C THR A 170 4.67 -3.95 6.25
N TYR A 171 3.80 -4.70 6.92
CA TYR A 171 3.72 -6.14 6.70
C TYR A 171 2.79 -6.43 5.50
N SER A 172 1.60 -5.85 5.47
CA SER A 172 0.60 -6.14 4.43
C SER A 172 -0.33 -4.98 4.06
N GLY A 173 -0.02 -3.76 4.50
CA GLY A 173 -0.80 -2.56 4.22
C GLY A 173 -0.64 -2.10 2.77
N HIS A 174 -1.68 -1.44 2.26
CA HIS A 174 -1.66 -0.86 0.92
C HIS A 174 -1.22 0.61 0.98
N LEU A 175 -0.40 1.04 0.02
CA LEU A 175 -0.03 2.44 -0.17
C LEU A 175 -0.74 2.99 -1.40
N SER A 176 -1.39 4.13 -1.26
CA SER A 176 -1.87 4.92 -2.39
C SER A 176 -1.37 6.36 -2.28
N LEU A 177 -0.76 6.84 -3.36
CA LEU A 177 -0.23 8.18 -3.54
C LEU A 177 -1.11 8.96 -4.54
N PRO A 178 -1.08 10.31 -4.53
CA PRO A 178 -1.82 11.06 -5.53
C PRO A 178 -1.22 10.79 -6.91
N ASN A 179 -1.99 10.86 -8.00
CA ASN A 179 -1.47 10.61 -9.37
C ASN A 179 -0.81 11.83 -10.03
N GLU A 180 -0.73 12.97 -9.35
CA GLU A 180 -0.05 14.18 -9.83
C GLU A 180 1.48 14.09 -9.74
N VAL A 181 2.21 14.92 -10.49
CA VAL A 181 3.68 14.96 -10.44
C VAL A 181 4.13 15.51 -9.08
N LYS A 182 4.92 14.73 -8.33
CA LYS A 182 5.40 15.13 -7.00
C LYS A 182 6.69 15.91 -7.08
N ASN A 183 7.00 16.64 -6.02
CA ASN A 183 8.34 17.15 -5.74
C ASN A 183 9.00 16.38 -4.59
N LEU A 184 9.36 15.12 -4.82
CA LEU A 184 9.95 14.24 -3.80
C LEU A 184 11.35 13.77 -4.24
N ASN A 185 12.34 13.88 -3.35
CA ASN A 185 13.67 13.38 -3.66
C ASN A 185 13.76 11.87 -3.48
N LYS A 186 13.18 11.34 -2.39
CA LYS A 186 13.28 9.91 -2.07
C LYS A 186 11.99 9.31 -1.54
N LEU A 187 11.57 8.21 -2.15
CA LEU A 187 10.53 7.30 -1.66
C LEU A 187 11.16 5.96 -1.28
N SER A 188 10.90 5.47 -0.07
CA SER A 188 11.29 4.13 0.36
C SER A 188 10.09 3.34 0.83
N ILE A 189 9.83 2.19 0.20
CA ILE A 189 8.73 1.30 0.56
C ILE A 189 9.32 -0.04 0.98
N SER A 190 8.97 -0.51 2.17
CA SER A 190 9.33 -1.83 2.66
C SER A 190 8.06 -2.61 3.00
N SER A 191 7.78 -3.71 2.31
CA SER A 191 6.61 -4.56 2.55
C SER A 191 7.03 -6.01 2.78
N GLN A 192 6.31 -6.74 3.63
CA GLN A 192 6.49 -8.19 3.80
C GLN A 192 5.45 -8.99 3.03
N ASN A 193 4.61 -8.36 2.20
CA ASN A 193 3.56 -9.05 1.44
C ASN A 193 3.60 -8.65 -0.03
N TYR A 194 3.12 -7.46 -0.35
CA TYR A 194 3.23 -6.93 -1.70
C TYR A 194 3.32 -5.41 -1.69
N VAL A 195 3.79 -4.86 -2.80
CA VAL A 195 3.66 -3.45 -3.17
C VAL A 195 2.96 -3.40 -4.51
N SER A 196 1.91 -2.60 -4.63
CA SER A 196 1.24 -2.32 -5.89
C SER A 196 1.21 -0.82 -6.11
N LEU A 197 1.69 -0.35 -7.25
CA LEU A 197 1.79 1.07 -7.58
C LEU A 197 1.37 1.31 -9.04
N GLN A 198 0.70 2.42 -9.27
CA GLN A 198 0.53 2.96 -10.61
C GLN A 198 1.73 3.86 -10.98
N LEU A 199 2.11 3.91 -12.25
CA LEU A 199 3.20 4.78 -12.70
C LEU A 199 3.00 6.24 -12.30
N GLY A 200 1.76 6.74 -12.34
CA GLY A 200 1.42 8.11 -11.91
C GLY A 200 1.83 8.39 -10.47
N GLU A 201 1.71 7.40 -9.58
CA GLU A 201 2.03 7.49 -8.16
C GLU A 201 3.52 7.77 -7.92
N ILE A 202 4.39 7.45 -8.87
CA ILE A 202 5.84 7.65 -8.75
C ILE A 202 6.42 8.76 -9.63
N LEU A 203 5.60 9.45 -10.44
CA LEU A 203 6.07 10.57 -11.26
C LEU A 203 6.57 11.75 -10.41
N GLY A 204 7.68 12.35 -10.82
CA GLY A 204 8.33 13.47 -10.13
C GLY A 204 9.21 13.09 -8.94
N ILE A 205 9.25 11.80 -8.58
CA ILE A 205 10.12 11.28 -7.51
C ILE A 205 11.51 10.98 -8.07
N LYS A 206 12.60 11.52 -7.49
CA LYS A 206 13.95 11.29 -8.05
C LYS A 206 14.45 9.85 -7.85
N GLU A 207 14.33 9.32 -6.64
CA GLU A 207 14.73 7.95 -6.27
C GLU A 207 13.59 7.22 -5.58
N VAL A 208 13.29 6.01 -6.06
CA VAL A 208 12.30 5.11 -5.47
C VAL A 208 13.01 3.81 -5.10
N ASP A 209 12.99 3.45 -3.83
CA ASP A 209 13.52 2.19 -3.30
C ASP A 209 12.36 1.32 -2.82
N ILE A 210 12.22 0.12 -3.38
CA ILE A 210 11.18 -0.86 -3.01
C ILE A 210 11.88 -2.12 -2.50
N TYR A 211 11.55 -2.51 -1.28
CA TYR A 211 11.92 -3.79 -0.69
C TYR A 211 10.65 -4.57 -0.36
N SER A 212 10.36 -5.64 -1.09
CA SER A 212 9.08 -6.35 -0.95
C SER A 212 9.21 -7.84 -1.20
N ASN A 213 8.19 -8.59 -0.80
CA ASN A 213 7.86 -9.87 -1.43
C ASN A 213 7.44 -9.56 -2.86
N ASP A 214 6.14 -9.46 -3.15
CA ASP A 214 5.68 -9.19 -4.49
C ASP A 214 5.73 -7.69 -4.82
N VAL A 215 5.99 -7.36 -6.09
CA VAL A 215 5.93 -5.99 -6.61
C VAL A 215 5.15 -5.97 -7.91
N TYR A 216 4.12 -5.15 -7.94
CA TYR A 216 3.28 -4.90 -9.12
C TYR A 216 3.37 -3.43 -9.46
N ILE A 217 3.85 -3.10 -10.66
CA ILE A 217 3.85 -1.73 -11.17
C ILE A 217 3.15 -1.74 -12.51
N GLU A 218 2.04 -1.02 -12.58
CA GLU A 218 1.26 -0.88 -13.81
C GLU A 218 1.18 0.58 -14.24
N SER A 219 0.93 0.82 -15.52
CA SER A 219 0.53 2.15 -15.98
C SER A 219 -0.83 2.13 -16.61
N ASP A 220 -1.70 3.04 -16.17
CA ASP A 220 -2.84 3.45 -16.95
C ASP A 220 -2.42 4.14 -18.26
N LYS A 221 -3.38 4.41 -19.15
CA LYS A 221 -3.16 5.21 -20.36
C LYS A 221 -2.86 6.67 -20.01
N TYR A 222 -1.62 6.97 -19.63
CA TYR A 222 -1.14 8.33 -19.44
C TYR A 222 -0.92 9.00 -20.81
N ASN A 223 -1.72 10.02 -21.10
CA ASN A 223 -1.53 10.93 -22.25
C ASN A 223 -0.86 12.22 -21.77
N LEU A 224 0.33 12.12 -21.17
CA LEU A 224 1.14 13.29 -20.81
C LEU A 224 2.21 13.51 -21.89
N GLU A 225 2.18 14.69 -22.53
CA GLU A 225 3.30 15.15 -23.36
C GLU A 225 4.56 15.27 -22.49
N ASP A 226 5.70 14.81 -23.01
CA ASP A 226 7.01 14.79 -22.36
C ASP A 226 7.06 14.07 -20.99
N ILE A 227 6.31 12.98 -20.81
CA ILE A 227 6.32 12.21 -19.55
C ILE A 227 7.73 11.82 -19.07
N GLU A 228 8.67 11.64 -20.01
CA GLU A 228 10.10 11.37 -19.77
C GLU A 228 10.76 12.32 -18.77
N LYS A 229 10.37 13.60 -18.74
CA LYS A 229 10.97 14.59 -17.84
C LYS A 229 10.57 14.39 -16.38
N TYR A 230 9.44 13.71 -16.16
CA TYR A 230 8.90 13.42 -14.84
C TYR A 230 9.18 11.99 -14.38
N LEU A 231 9.76 11.14 -15.23
CA LEU A 231 10.16 9.80 -14.81
C LEU A 231 11.20 9.86 -13.70
N PRO A 232 11.11 8.95 -12.71
CA PRO A 232 12.17 8.79 -11.73
C PRO A 232 13.55 8.66 -12.37
N ASN A 233 14.55 9.28 -11.76
CA ASN A 233 15.92 9.09 -12.19
C ASN A 233 16.37 7.66 -11.90
N LYS A 234 15.91 7.08 -10.79
CA LYS A 234 16.29 5.76 -10.32
C LYS A 234 15.14 5.05 -9.62
N VAL A 235 14.87 3.81 -10.00
CA VAL A 235 14.00 2.88 -9.27
C VAL A 235 14.83 1.64 -8.93
N ASN A 236 14.91 1.31 -7.65
CA ASN A 236 15.53 0.07 -7.17
C ASN A 236 14.46 -0.82 -6.57
N ILE A 237 14.38 -2.06 -7.03
CA ILE A 237 13.48 -3.07 -6.50
C ILE A 237 14.33 -4.22 -5.99
N LYS A 238 14.08 -4.64 -4.75
CA LYS A 238 14.76 -5.77 -4.14
C LYS A 238 13.76 -6.71 -3.48
N SER A 239 13.87 -8.00 -3.77
CA SER A 239 13.05 -9.01 -3.11
C SER A 239 13.55 -9.27 -1.67
N ASN A 240 12.64 -9.63 -0.77
CA ASN A 240 12.92 -9.87 0.65
C ASN A 240 13.31 -11.34 0.99
N ASN A 241 13.85 -12.09 0.02
CA ASN A 241 14.43 -13.43 0.18
C ASN A 241 13.48 -14.56 0.65
N LEU A 242 12.16 -14.42 0.49
CA LEU A 242 11.21 -15.52 0.71
C LEU A 242 11.00 -16.33 -0.60
N ASP A 243 10.48 -17.55 -0.50
CA ASP A 243 10.30 -18.44 -1.65
C ASP A 243 9.04 -18.07 -2.47
N ASN A 244 9.12 -18.15 -3.81
CA ASN A 244 8.04 -17.89 -4.79
C ASN A 244 7.52 -16.44 -4.84
N ILE A 245 8.41 -15.49 -5.10
CA ILE A 245 8.10 -14.06 -5.21
C ILE A 245 7.93 -13.63 -6.68
N ASN A 246 7.03 -12.69 -6.95
CA ASN A 246 6.82 -12.11 -8.28
C ASN A 246 7.11 -10.61 -8.33
N ILE A 247 7.90 -10.18 -9.31
CA ILE A 247 8.07 -8.78 -9.68
C ILE A 247 7.46 -8.62 -11.07
N ASN A 248 6.29 -8.02 -11.17
CA ASN A 248 5.59 -7.79 -12.42
C ASN A 248 5.51 -6.29 -12.73
N ILE A 249 6.06 -5.89 -13.88
CA ILE A 249 6.03 -4.51 -14.35
C ILE A 249 5.42 -4.49 -15.75
N GLU A 250 4.18 -4.04 -15.83
CA GLU A 250 3.44 -3.92 -17.08
C GLU A 250 3.14 -2.45 -17.35
N SER A 251 3.91 -1.83 -18.24
CA SER A 251 3.74 -0.43 -18.53
C SER A 251 3.87 -0.09 -20.00
N ASN A 252 3.02 0.82 -20.46
CA ASN A 252 3.11 1.43 -21.79
C ASN A 252 4.13 2.59 -21.83
N LEU A 253 4.75 2.91 -20.69
CA LEU A 253 5.75 3.95 -20.46
C LEU A 253 6.94 3.38 -19.65
N PRO A 254 8.15 3.94 -19.73
CA PRO A 254 9.23 3.52 -18.84
C PRO A 254 8.90 3.95 -17.41
N ILE A 255 9.19 3.10 -16.43
CA ILE A 255 8.93 3.43 -15.02
C ILE A 255 10.05 4.26 -14.37
N SER A 256 11.23 4.33 -15.00
CA SER A 256 12.35 5.17 -14.60
C SER A 256 13.39 5.29 -15.72
N LYS A 257 14.38 6.17 -15.53
CA LYS A 257 15.56 6.27 -16.41
C LYS A 257 16.58 5.15 -16.14
N ASN A 258 16.72 4.76 -14.87
CA ASN A 258 17.60 3.69 -14.42
C ASN A 258 16.82 2.77 -13.49
N LEU A 259 16.49 1.57 -13.96
CA LEU A 259 15.80 0.56 -13.18
C LEU A 259 16.78 -0.55 -12.82
N THR A 260 16.87 -0.81 -11.52
CA THR A 260 17.64 -1.92 -10.94
C THR A 260 16.70 -2.88 -10.24
N ILE A 261 16.80 -4.18 -10.55
CA ILE A 261 16.01 -5.23 -9.89
C ILE A 261 16.96 -6.30 -9.35
N ASP A 262 16.87 -6.58 -8.05
CA ASP A 262 17.52 -7.69 -7.35
C ASP A 262 16.43 -8.66 -6.84
N GLY A 263 15.97 -9.54 -7.74
CA GLY A 263 14.92 -10.54 -7.53
C GLY A 263 15.49 -11.89 -7.10
N TYR A 264 16.17 -11.94 -5.95
CA TYR A 264 16.62 -13.21 -5.37
C TYR A 264 15.42 -14.14 -5.15
N LYS A 265 15.47 -15.33 -5.78
CA LYS A 265 14.37 -16.32 -5.82
C LYS A 265 13.01 -15.76 -6.27
N SER A 266 13.05 -14.85 -7.24
CA SER A 266 11.83 -14.25 -7.78
C SER A 266 11.71 -14.53 -9.27
N GLU A 267 10.46 -14.61 -9.74
CA GLU A 267 10.10 -14.46 -11.14
C GLU A 267 9.95 -12.98 -11.45
N VAL A 268 10.58 -12.51 -12.53
CA VAL A 268 10.56 -11.09 -12.94
C VAL A 268 9.94 -10.99 -14.34
N ASN A 269 8.77 -10.37 -14.43
CA ASN A 269 8.01 -10.20 -15.66
C ASN A 269 8.03 -8.72 -16.05
N LEU A 270 8.62 -8.40 -17.21
CA LEU A 270 8.81 -7.02 -17.69
C LEU A 270 8.21 -6.80 -19.08
N ASN A 271 7.07 -6.12 -19.11
CA ASN A 271 6.47 -5.62 -20.33
C ASN A 271 6.58 -4.09 -20.38
N LEU A 272 7.64 -3.60 -21.04
CA LEU A 272 8.02 -2.18 -21.09
C LEU A 272 8.06 -1.70 -22.55
N PRO A 273 7.89 -0.40 -22.84
CA PRO A 273 7.83 0.12 -24.20
C PRO A 273 9.23 0.34 -24.80
N LEU A 274 9.89 -0.75 -25.18
CA LEU A 274 11.28 -0.79 -25.65
C LEU A 274 11.52 -0.20 -27.05
N ASP A 275 10.47 0.33 -27.69
CA ASP A 275 10.52 0.93 -29.01
C ASP A 275 10.59 2.47 -28.96
N ARG A 276 10.19 3.08 -27.85
CA ARG A 276 9.83 4.51 -27.79
C ARG A 276 10.75 5.41 -26.97
N TYR A 277 11.48 4.89 -25.99
CA TYR A 277 12.16 5.71 -24.96
C TYR A 277 13.65 5.38 -24.82
N LYS A 278 14.47 6.12 -24.05
CA LYS A 278 15.82 5.66 -23.68
C LYS A 278 15.84 5.23 -22.21
N PHE A 279 16.36 4.04 -21.91
CA PHE A 279 16.45 3.53 -20.53
C PHE A 279 17.68 2.67 -20.29
N ILE A 280 18.01 2.51 -19.01
CA ILE A 280 19.04 1.59 -18.51
C ILE A 280 18.37 0.58 -17.57
N PHE A 281 18.63 -0.71 -17.81
CA PHE A 281 18.15 -1.82 -16.98
C PHE A 281 19.31 -2.66 -16.46
N ASP A 282 19.34 -2.90 -15.16
CA ASP A 282 20.22 -3.87 -14.49
C ASP A 282 19.37 -4.82 -13.64
N ILE A 283 19.14 -6.04 -14.13
CA ILE A 283 18.20 -7.00 -13.56
C ILE A 283 18.95 -8.28 -13.20
N LYS A 284 18.82 -8.70 -11.95
CA LYS A 284 19.32 -9.97 -11.46
C LYS A 284 18.15 -10.71 -10.85
N ALA A 285 17.84 -11.89 -11.38
CA ALA A 285 16.85 -12.78 -10.81
C ALA A 285 17.45 -14.17 -10.67
N TYR A 286 17.12 -14.90 -9.60
CA TYR A 286 17.68 -16.25 -9.45
C TYR A 286 16.94 -17.28 -10.29
N GLU A 287 15.64 -17.10 -10.53
CA GLU A 287 14.81 -18.10 -11.24
C GLU A 287 14.57 -17.70 -12.70
N ASN A 288 13.46 -17.03 -12.97
CA ASN A 288 13.00 -16.76 -14.33
C ASN A 288 12.89 -15.24 -14.54
N ILE A 289 13.27 -14.80 -15.74
CA ILE A 289 12.93 -13.47 -16.24
C ILE A 289 12.13 -13.64 -17.52
N ASP A 290 10.94 -13.08 -17.55
CA ASP A 290 10.15 -12.94 -18.76
C ASP A 290 10.25 -11.50 -19.29
N LEU A 291 10.64 -11.38 -20.55
CA LEU A 291 10.92 -10.11 -21.20
C LEU A 291 10.02 -9.93 -22.40
N ASN A 292 9.79 -8.67 -22.77
CA ASN A 292 9.12 -8.34 -24.01
C ASN A 292 9.79 -8.99 -25.24
N GLU A 293 8.99 -9.63 -26.11
CA GLU A 293 9.39 -10.22 -27.41
C GLU A 293 10.30 -9.33 -28.26
N PHE A 294 10.21 -8.00 -28.13
CA PHE A 294 11.08 -7.06 -28.84
C PHE A 294 12.58 -7.35 -28.64
N LEU A 295 12.98 -7.86 -27.46
CA LEU A 295 14.37 -8.20 -27.15
C LEU A 295 14.85 -9.52 -27.76
N GLN A 296 13.95 -10.35 -28.27
CA GLN A 296 14.27 -11.70 -28.73
C GLN A 296 15.28 -11.70 -29.88
N LYS A 297 15.18 -10.77 -30.83
CA LYS A 297 16.08 -10.69 -32.00
C LYS A 297 17.53 -10.36 -31.63
N ASP A 298 17.72 -9.76 -30.46
CA ASP A 298 19.02 -9.36 -29.95
C ASP A 298 19.63 -10.38 -29.00
N PHE A 299 18.88 -11.44 -28.67
CA PHE A 299 19.29 -12.52 -27.80
C PHE A 299 19.93 -13.64 -28.62
N ASP A 300 21.20 -13.95 -28.31
CA ASP A 300 21.88 -15.08 -28.95
C ASP A 300 21.39 -16.38 -28.30
N ASP A 301 20.65 -17.18 -29.08
CA ASP A 301 20.15 -18.51 -28.70
C ASP A 301 21.30 -19.52 -28.65
N GLU A 302 22.22 -19.43 -27.69
CA GLU A 302 23.15 -20.54 -27.41
C GLU A 302 23.26 -20.91 -25.93
N LYS A 303 23.43 -22.22 -25.75
CA LYS A 303 23.19 -23.04 -24.56
C LYS A 303 24.26 -22.86 -23.48
N ASP A 304 23.85 -22.81 -22.21
CA ASP A 304 24.39 -23.68 -21.15
C ASP A 304 23.56 -23.62 -19.87
N TYR A 305 23.68 -24.64 -19.03
CA TYR A 305 22.97 -24.87 -17.76
C TYR A 305 23.53 -24.05 -16.57
N ASP A 306 24.05 -22.86 -16.83
CA ASP A 306 24.55 -21.90 -15.84
C ASP A 306 23.81 -20.55 -15.98
N LEU A 307 23.85 -19.68 -14.96
CA LEU A 307 23.19 -18.35 -14.97
C LEU A 307 23.46 -17.63 -16.31
N LYS A 308 22.39 -17.42 -17.09
CA LYS A 308 22.44 -16.68 -18.35
C LYS A 308 22.76 -15.23 -18.06
N GLU A 309 23.92 -14.77 -18.49
CA GLU A 309 24.29 -13.35 -18.47
C GLU A 309 24.04 -12.74 -19.85
N PHE A 310 23.26 -11.66 -19.90
CA PHE A 310 23.01 -10.89 -21.10
C PHE A 310 23.35 -9.42 -20.86
N LYS A 311 24.43 -8.97 -21.51
CA LYS A 311 24.91 -7.58 -21.41
C LYS A 311 25.08 -6.96 -22.79
N LYS A 312 24.18 -6.05 -23.15
CA LYS A 312 24.15 -5.47 -24.50
C LYS A 312 23.69 -4.02 -24.48
N THR A 313 24.08 -3.31 -25.55
CA THR A 313 23.43 -2.06 -25.93
C THR A 313 22.54 -2.34 -27.14
N ILE A 314 21.25 -2.10 -27.00
CA ILE A 314 20.22 -2.47 -27.98
C ILE A 314 19.73 -1.21 -28.71
N ASN A 315 19.24 -1.37 -29.94
CA ASN A 315 18.67 -0.30 -30.77
C ASN A 315 19.63 0.88 -31.03
N LYS A 316 20.94 0.61 -31.15
CA LYS A 316 21.97 1.62 -31.44
C LYS A 316 21.69 2.46 -32.68
N ASP A 317 21.04 1.88 -33.68
CA ASP A 317 20.72 2.53 -34.96
C ASP A 317 19.36 3.23 -34.97
N LEU A 318 18.57 3.10 -33.89
CA LEU A 318 17.31 3.82 -33.71
C LEU A 318 17.55 5.08 -32.86
N LYS A 319 16.56 5.98 -32.83
CA LYS A 319 16.59 7.19 -32.00
C LYS A 319 16.82 6.90 -30.50
N ASN A 320 16.52 5.67 -30.10
CA ASN A 320 16.39 5.22 -28.72
C ASN A 320 17.41 4.11 -28.42
N GLU A 321 18.45 4.45 -27.64
CA GLU A 321 19.49 3.51 -27.20
C GLU A 321 19.17 2.95 -25.82
N TYR A 322 19.43 1.66 -25.63
CA TYR A 322 19.20 0.95 -24.37
C TYR A 322 20.46 0.30 -23.86
N LYS A 323 20.68 0.33 -22.54
CA LYS A 323 21.75 -0.46 -21.90
C LYS A 323 21.10 -1.49 -21.00
N VAL A 324 21.36 -2.76 -21.29
CA VAL A 324 20.73 -3.89 -20.62
C VAL A 324 21.81 -4.78 -20.02
N ASN A 325 21.64 -5.11 -18.75
CA ASN A 325 22.44 -6.09 -18.01
C ASN A 325 21.48 -7.04 -17.28
N ILE A 326 21.46 -8.31 -17.65
CA ILE A 326 20.51 -9.30 -17.14
C ILE A 326 21.28 -10.53 -16.68
N GLN A 327 20.93 -11.05 -15.51
CA GLN A 327 21.46 -12.31 -14.99
C GLN A 327 20.32 -13.17 -14.41
N ALA A 328 20.05 -14.35 -15.00
CA ALA A 328 19.04 -15.29 -14.49
C ALA A 328 19.25 -16.75 -14.88
N THR A 329 18.59 -17.69 -14.19
CA THR A 329 18.64 -19.12 -14.53
C THR A 329 17.91 -19.39 -15.85
N ASN A 330 16.70 -18.85 -16.01
CA ASN A 330 15.96 -18.90 -17.26
C ASN A 330 15.55 -17.50 -17.72
N ILE A 331 15.56 -17.29 -19.04
CA ILE A 331 15.10 -16.07 -19.69
C ILE A 331 14.12 -16.50 -20.79
N TYR A 332 12.92 -15.93 -20.74
CA TYR A 332 11.83 -16.15 -21.67
C TYR A 332 11.49 -14.83 -22.37
N PHE A 333 10.83 -14.94 -23.53
CA PHE A 333 10.33 -13.81 -24.30
C PHE A 333 8.84 -14.03 -24.56
N ASN A 334 8.00 -13.09 -24.11
CA ASN A 334 6.54 -13.10 -24.26
C ASN A 334 5.99 -11.80 -24.86
#